data_AF-A0A963CV53-F1
#
_entry.id   AF-A0A963CV53-F1
#
_cell.length_a   1.000
_cell.length_b   1.000
_cell.length_c   1.000
_cell.angle_alpha   90.00
_cell.angle_beta   90.00
_cell.angle_gamma   90.00
#
_symmetry.space_group_name_H-M   'P 1'
#
loop_
_entity.id
_entity.type
_entity.pdbx_description
1 polymer ?
#
loop_
_entity_poly.entity_id
_entity_poly.type
_entity_poly.pdbx_seq_one_letter_code
_entity_poly.pdbx_strand_id
1 'polypeptide(L)'
;AADEVAEAVAAAGSCEEKVRCFIGILARNAGNLRFTAPIMLREVASGGSNLPDAALLQMSRLLGVLGEALDEGVAAGELRQVNSFLVHMMIVGTLILYSANEPIRRRVVKLNPSLAQEDLFMSSAELAEQMADLVLSGIRI
;
A
#
# COMPACT_ATOMS: atom_id res chain seq x y z
N ALA A 1 -6.93 -2.21 -11.81
CA ALA A 1 -6.47 -2.15 -10.40
C ALA A 1 -7.63 -1.81 -9.47
N ALA A 2 -8.29 -0.65 -9.60
CA ALA A 2 -9.41 -0.32 -8.69
C ALA A 2 -10.56 -1.32 -8.76
N ASP A 3 -10.93 -1.78 -9.97
CA ASP A 3 -12.01 -2.77 -10.13
C ASP A 3 -11.63 -4.13 -9.48
N GLU A 4 -10.42 -4.63 -9.73
CA GLU A 4 -9.89 -5.84 -9.09
C GLU A 4 -9.88 -5.74 -7.56
N VAL A 5 -9.45 -4.59 -7.02
CA VAL A 5 -9.47 -4.33 -5.57
C VAL A 5 -10.89 -4.34 -5.03
N ALA A 6 -11.82 -3.63 -5.68
CA ALA A 6 -13.20 -3.55 -5.25
C ALA A 6 -13.87 -4.94 -5.23
N GLU A 7 -13.69 -5.74 -6.28
CA GLU A 7 -14.24 -7.09 -6.37
C GLU A 7 -13.70 -8.01 -5.26
N ALA A 8 -12.39 -8.00 -5.04
CA ALA A 8 -11.77 -8.85 -4.02
C ALA A 8 -12.14 -8.43 -2.58
N VAL A 9 -12.21 -7.12 -2.32
CA VAL A 9 -12.63 -6.59 -1.02
C VAL A 9 -14.10 -6.91 -0.77
N ALA A 10 -14.97 -6.79 -1.78
CA ALA A 10 -16.38 -7.13 -1.65
C ALA A 10 -16.61 -8.64 -1.37
N ALA A 11 -15.74 -9.51 -1.85
CA ALA A 11 -15.81 -10.96 -1.65
C ALA A 11 -15.23 -11.45 -0.31
N ALA A 12 -14.51 -10.60 0.42
CA ALA A 12 -13.88 -10.95 1.70
C ALA A 12 -14.90 -10.97 2.86
N GLY A 13 -14.74 -11.91 3.79
CA GLY A 13 -15.71 -12.20 4.85
C GLY A 13 -15.55 -11.37 6.13
N SER A 14 -14.41 -10.72 6.31
CA SER A 14 -14.09 -9.89 7.49
C SER A 14 -13.37 -8.60 7.11
N CYS A 15 -13.42 -7.58 7.98
CA CYS A 15 -12.69 -6.33 7.75
C CYS A 15 -11.17 -6.58 7.64
N GLU A 16 -10.66 -7.56 8.39
CA GLU A 16 -9.26 -7.97 8.36
C GLU A 16 -8.87 -8.53 6.99
N GLU A 17 -9.66 -9.47 6.46
CA GLU A 17 -9.46 -10.01 5.12
C GLU A 17 -9.57 -8.94 4.04
N LYS A 18 -10.51 -7.99 4.18
CA LYS A 18 -10.66 -6.85 3.27
C LYS A 18 -9.38 -6.02 3.19
N VAL A 19 -8.81 -5.63 4.34
CA VAL A 19 -7.56 -4.87 4.41
C VAL A 19 -6.39 -5.66 3.82
N ARG A 20 -6.30 -6.97 4.12
CA ARG A 20 -5.27 -7.85 3.54
C ARG A 20 -5.39 -7.95 2.01
N CYS A 21 -6.59 -8.17 1.49
CA CYS A 21 -6.86 -8.23 0.05
C CYS A 21 -6.48 -6.92 -0.64
N PHE A 22 -6.86 -5.78 -0.05
CA PHE A 22 -6.52 -4.45 -0.54
C PHE A 22 -5.00 -4.28 -0.68
N ILE A 23 -4.24 -4.52 0.40
CA ILE A 23 -2.78 -4.38 0.41
C ILE A 23 -2.12 -5.37 -0.55
N GLY A 24 -2.57 -6.63 -0.54
CA GLY A 24 -2.05 -7.69 -1.39
C GLY A 24 -2.19 -7.38 -2.88
N ILE A 25 -3.34 -6.86 -3.32
CA ILE A 25 -3.55 -6.49 -4.73
C ILE A 25 -2.67 -5.31 -5.12
N LEU A 26 -2.56 -4.28 -4.28
CA LEU A 26 -1.69 -3.13 -4.56
C LEU A 26 -0.21 -3.55 -4.63
N ALA A 27 0.23 -4.44 -3.74
CA ALA A 27 1.59 -4.95 -3.73
C ALA A 27 1.88 -5.92 -4.89
N ARG A 28 0.92 -6.73 -5.35
CA ARG A 28 1.09 -7.53 -6.58
C ARG A 28 1.20 -6.64 -7.80
N ASN A 29 0.35 -5.62 -7.89
CA ASN A 29 0.45 -4.59 -8.92
C ASN A 29 1.75 -3.76 -8.76
N ALA A 30 2.42 -3.81 -7.60
CA ALA A 30 3.75 -3.26 -7.38
C ALA A 30 4.87 -3.97 -8.16
N GLY A 31 4.65 -5.17 -8.72
CA GLY A 31 5.59 -5.73 -9.70
C GLY A 31 5.83 -4.79 -10.89
N ASN A 32 4.81 -4.02 -11.27
CA ASN A 32 4.90 -2.97 -12.29
C ASN A 32 5.45 -1.62 -11.74
N LEU A 33 5.54 -1.46 -10.40
CA LEU A 33 6.01 -0.22 -9.74
C LEU A 33 7.51 0.04 -9.94
N ARG A 34 8.33 -0.94 -10.33
CA ARG A 34 9.75 -0.68 -10.63
C ARG A 34 9.95 0.48 -11.60
N PHE A 35 9.04 0.64 -12.57
CA PHE A 35 9.10 1.72 -13.56
C PHE A 35 8.18 2.88 -13.22
N THR A 36 7.03 2.62 -12.60
CA THR A 36 6.02 3.65 -12.33
C THR A 36 6.22 4.37 -11.00
N ALA A 37 6.85 3.77 -9.99
CA ALA A 37 7.12 4.44 -8.70
C ALA A 37 8.01 5.68 -8.85
N PRO A 38 9.12 5.69 -9.62
CA PRO A 38 9.89 6.91 -9.85
C PRO A 38 9.12 7.99 -10.63
N ILE A 39 8.15 7.60 -11.47
CA ILE A 39 7.27 8.56 -12.16
C ILE A 39 6.29 9.16 -11.16
N MET A 40 5.62 8.32 -10.36
CA MET A 40 4.68 8.77 -9.33
C MET A 40 5.36 9.68 -8.30
N LEU A 41 6.58 9.38 -7.85
CA LEU A 41 7.33 10.26 -6.95
C LEU A 41 7.65 11.62 -7.57
N ARG A 42 7.90 11.68 -8.88
CA ARG A 42 8.07 12.94 -9.60
C ARG A 42 6.76 13.72 -9.72
N GLU A 43 5.65 13.03 -9.96
CA GLU A 43 4.33 13.67 -9.96
C GLU A 43 3.96 14.19 -8.56
N VAL A 44 4.25 13.44 -7.50
CA VAL A 44 4.07 13.95 -6.13
C VAL A 44 4.93 15.19 -5.89
N ALA A 45 6.19 15.18 -6.34
CA ALA A 45 7.07 16.35 -6.23
C ALA A 45 6.61 17.56 -7.07
N SER A 46 5.86 17.32 -8.16
CA SER A 46 5.25 18.38 -8.99
C SER A 46 3.87 18.83 -8.47
N GLY A 47 3.40 18.29 -7.34
CA GLY A 47 2.06 18.56 -6.81
C GLY A 47 0.93 17.88 -7.60
N GLY A 48 1.25 16.88 -8.42
CA GLY A 48 0.29 16.14 -9.25
C GLY A 48 -0.11 16.88 -10.51
N SER A 49 0.65 17.90 -10.93
CA SER A 49 0.29 18.81 -12.02
C SER A 49 0.05 18.12 -13.37
N ASN A 50 0.63 16.94 -13.60
CA ASN A 50 0.46 16.20 -14.84
C ASN A 50 -0.34 14.89 -14.66
N LEU A 51 -0.95 14.69 -13.50
CA LEU A 51 -1.81 13.52 -13.28
C LEU A 51 -3.10 13.69 -14.10
N PRO A 52 -3.44 12.74 -14.99
CA PRO A 52 -4.70 12.79 -15.71
C PRO A 52 -5.86 12.55 -14.75
N ASP A 53 -7.00 13.19 -15.01
CA ASP A 53 -8.22 13.02 -14.21
C ASP A 53 -8.62 11.56 -14.04
N ALA A 54 -8.38 10.73 -15.06
CA ALA A 54 -8.63 9.29 -14.99
C ALA A 54 -7.81 8.60 -13.87
N ALA A 55 -6.57 9.02 -13.62
CA ALA A 55 -5.75 8.50 -12.52
C ALA A 55 -6.28 8.96 -11.16
N LEU A 56 -6.69 10.24 -11.05
CA LEU A 56 -7.30 10.78 -9.83
C LEU A 56 -8.62 10.07 -9.49
N LEU A 57 -9.42 9.74 -10.50
CA LEU A 57 -10.65 8.94 -10.35
C LEU A 57 -10.35 7.50 -9.89
N GLN A 58 -9.26 6.89 -10.35
CA GLN A 58 -8.86 5.58 -9.85
C GLN A 58 -8.39 5.65 -8.39
N MET A 59 -7.64 6.71 -8.02
CA MET A 59 -7.21 6.94 -6.64
C MET A 59 -8.41 7.16 -5.70
N SER A 60 -9.40 7.95 -6.11
CA SER A 60 -10.60 8.19 -5.28
C SER A 60 -11.41 6.91 -5.05
N ARG A 61 -11.51 6.02 -6.06
CA ARG A 61 -12.17 4.71 -5.90
C ARG A 61 -11.43 3.83 -4.89
N LEU A 62 -10.10 3.75 -4.97
CA LEU A 62 -9.31 2.97 -4.01
C LEU A 62 -9.46 3.49 -2.57
N LEU A 63 -9.50 4.82 -2.40
CA LEU A 63 -9.77 5.44 -1.11
C LEU A 63 -11.16 5.08 -0.58
N GLY A 64 -12.19 5.08 -1.44
CA GLY A 64 -13.55 4.68 -1.10
C GLY A 64 -13.62 3.23 -0.61
N VAL A 65 -13.05 2.29 -1.38
CA VAL A 65 -13.04 0.86 -1.04
C VAL A 65 -12.35 0.61 0.31
N LEU A 66 -11.21 1.26 0.56
CA LEU A 66 -10.52 1.13 1.85
C LEU A 66 -11.33 1.78 2.99
N GLY A 67 -11.92 2.95 2.74
CA GLY A 67 -12.75 3.65 3.72
C GLY A 67 -13.92 2.80 4.19
N GLU A 68 -14.69 2.24 3.25
CA GLU A 68 -15.82 1.35 3.55
C GLU A 68 -15.38 0.14 4.38
N ALA A 69 -14.28 -0.52 4.00
CA ALA A 69 -13.76 -1.66 4.75
C ALA A 69 -13.35 -1.31 6.19
N LEU A 70 -12.76 -0.12 6.40
CA LEU A 70 -12.38 0.35 7.73
C LEU A 70 -13.61 0.74 8.56
N ASP A 71 -14.58 1.43 7.97
CA ASP A 71 -15.80 1.86 8.64
C ASP A 71 -16.66 0.66 9.09
N GLU A 72 -16.72 -0.40 8.28
CA GLU A 72 -17.34 -1.67 8.67
C GLU A 72 -16.67 -2.29 9.90
N GLY A 73 -15.33 -2.33 9.93
CA GLY A 73 -14.57 -2.86 11.07
C GLY A 73 -14.75 -2.04 12.35
N VAL A 74 -14.91 -0.71 12.22
CA VAL A 74 -15.24 0.17 13.36
C VAL A 74 -16.66 -0.11 13.85
N ALA A 75 -17.63 -0.24 12.94
CA ALA A 75 -19.02 -0.54 13.29
C ALA A 75 -19.18 -1.91 13.96
N ALA A 76 -18.35 -2.89 13.59
CA ALA A 76 -18.29 -4.21 14.20
C ALA A 76 -17.55 -4.23 15.56
N GLY A 77 -16.89 -3.13 15.96
CA GLY A 77 -16.07 -3.08 17.18
C GLY A 77 -14.74 -3.82 17.08
N GLU A 78 -14.29 -4.15 15.86
CA GLU A 78 -13.04 -4.88 15.59
C GLU A 78 -11.85 -3.92 15.38
N LEU A 79 -12.13 -2.71 14.86
CA LEU A 79 -11.14 -1.69 14.56
C LEU A 79 -11.44 -0.41 15.34
N ARG A 80 -10.40 0.33 15.72
CA ARG A 80 -10.54 1.69 16.25
C ARG A 80 -10.73 2.69 15.11
N GLN A 81 -11.42 3.79 15.38
CA GLN A 81 -11.56 4.87 14.40
C GLN A 81 -10.19 5.41 13.98
N VAL A 82 -9.95 5.43 12.67
CA VAL A 82 -8.75 6.00 12.05
C VAL A 82 -9.10 6.85 10.85
N ASN A 83 -8.16 7.69 10.41
CA ASN A 83 -8.31 8.43 9.17
C ASN A 83 -7.93 7.53 7.98
N SER A 84 -8.90 7.14 7.16
CA SER A 84 -8.72 6.21 6.03
C SER A 84 -7.74 6.74 4.98
N PHE A 85 -7.67 8.05 4.78
CA PHE A 85 -6.68 8.67 3.88
C PHE A 85 -5.25 8.50 4.40
N LEU A 86 -5.01 8.64 5.71
CA LEU A 86 -3.70 8.37 6.31
C LEU A 86 -3.31 6.90 6.17
N VAL A 87 -4.25 5.96 6.39
CA VAL A 87 -3.98 4.52 6.19
C VAL A 87 -3.61 4.25 4.73
N HIS A 88 -4.34 4.82 3.78
CA HIS A 88 -4.02 4.71 2.35
C HIS A 88 -2.63 5.28 2.03
N MET A 89 -2.29 6.46 2.57
CA MET A 89 -0.97 7.07 2.40
C MET A 89 0.15 6.21 2.99
N MET A 90 -0.07 5.57 4.14
CA MET A 90 0.90 4.62 4.71
C MET A 90 1.11 3.42 3.78
N ILE A 91 0.03 2.84 3.25
CA ILE A 91 0.10 1.68 2.36
C ILE A 91 0.80 2.05 1.04
N VAL A 92 0.21 2.98 0.29
CA VAL A 92 0.70 3.36 -1.05
C VAL A 92 2.07 4.02 -0.98
N GLY A 93 2.30 4.89 0.01
CA GLY A 93 3.59 5.54 0.22
C GLY A 93 4.69 4.53 0.50
N THR A 94 4.43 3.53 1.34
CA THR A 94 5.42 2.48 1.62
C THR A 94 5.70 1.65 0.38
N LEU A 95 4.69 1.21 -0.37
CA LEU A 95 4.87 0.42 -1.60
C LEU A 95 5.69 1.19 -2.65
N ILE A 96 5.38 2.46 -2.89
CA ILE A 96 6.09 3.32 -3.84
C ILE A 96 7.54 3.54 -3.40
N LEU A 97 7.75 3.94 -2.13
CA LEU A 97 9.08 4.26 -1.63
C LEU A 97 9.97 3.02 -1.57
N TYR A 98 9.42 1.89 -1.11
CA TYR A 98 10.13 0.61 -1.10
C TYR A 98 10.49 0.13 -2.51
N SER A 99 9.59 0.30 -3.49
CA SER A 99 9.91 -0.06 -4.88
C SER A 99 10.99 0.86 -5.46
N ALA A 100 10.86 2.18 -5.30
CA ALA A 100 11.76 3.16 -5.91
C ALA A 100 13.15 3.20 -5.26
N ASN A 101 13.28 2.86 -3.98
CA ASN A 101 14.53 2.99 -3.25
C ASN A 101 15.46 1.76 -3.33
N GLU A 102 15.11 0.71 -4.09
CA GLU A 102 15.94 -0.50 -4.26
C GLU A 102 17.41 -0.18 -4.62
N PRO A 103 17.73 0.73 -5.57
CA PRO A 103 19.13 1.07 -5.87
C PRO A 103 19.88 1.67 -4.67
N ILE A 104 19.19 2.43 -3.82
CA ILE A 104 19.75 2.99 -2.59
C ILE A 104 20.09 1.85 -1.63
N ARG A 105 19.16 0.91 -1.40
CA ARG A 105 19.41 -0.25 -0.52
C ARG A 105 20.57 -1.11 -1.00
N ARG A 106 20.69 -1.33 -2.31
CA ARG A 106 21.86 -2.02 -2.90
C ARG A 106 23.17 -1.28 -2.65
N ARG A 107 23.18 0.05 -2.74
CA ARG A 107 24.36 0.87 -2.43
C ARG A 107 24.70 0.83 -0.93
N VAL A 108 23.70 0.84 -0.05
CA VAL A 108 23.87 0.70 1.41
C VAL A 108 24.57 -0.62 1.73
N VAL A 109 24.09 -1.75 1.20
CA VAL A 109 24.72 -3.07 1.43
C VAL A 109 26.15 -3.13 0.89
N LYS A 110 26.44 -2.49 -0.24
CA LYS A 110 27.83 -2.40 -0.76
C LYS A 110 28.76 -1.63 0.17
N LEU A 111 28.26 -0.58 0.82
CA LEU A 111 29.02 0.26 1.75
C LEU A 111 29.11 -0.37 3.15
N ASN A 112 28.10 -1.14 3.56
CA ASN A 112 28.04 -1.83 4.84
C ASN A 112 27.47 -3.26 4.67
N PRO A 113 28.33 -4.25 4.38
CA PRO A 113 27.89 -5.62 4.12
C PRO A 113 27.18 -6.32 5.28
N SER A 114 27.34 -5.86 6.53
CA SER A 114 26.63 -6.47 7.67
C SER A 114 25.11 -6.29 7.57
N LEU A 115 24.65 -5.23 6.89
CA LEU A 115 23.24 -4.97 6.64
C LEU A 115 22.64 -5.89 5.58
N ALA A 116 23.42 -6.76 4.93
CA ALA A 116 22.87 -7.78 4.05
C ALA A 116 22.02 -8.83 4.80
N GLN A 117 22.16 -8.92 6.12
CA GLN A 117 21.37 -9.80 7.00
C GLN A 117 20.00 -9.22 7.35
N GLU A 118 19.78 -7.93 7.06
CA GLU A 118 18.48 -7.28 7.22
C GLU A 118 17.57 -7.64 6.02
N ASP A 119 16.26 -7.75 6.24
CA ASP A 119 15.24 -8.08 5.21
C ASP A 119 14.99 -6.92 4.21
N LEU A 120 16.06 -6.37 3.63
CA LEU A 120 16.03 -5.24 2.71
C LEU A 120 15.48 -5.62 1.32
N PHE A 121 15.28 -6.91 1.03
CA PHE A 121 14.90 -7.38 -0.31
C PHE A 121 13.74 -8.40 -0.26
N MET A 122 12.66 -8.03 0.41
CA MET A 122 11.37 -8.71 0.36
C MET A 122 10.78 -8.74 -1.06
N SER A 123 10.13 -9.85 -1.39
CA SER A 123 9.19 -9.99 -2.49
C SER A 123 7.93 -9.15 -2.26
N SER A 124 7.13 -8.94 -3.32
CA SER A 124 5.84 -8.25 -3.20
C SER A 124 4.87 -8.94 -2.23
N ALA A 125 4.93 -10.26 -2.13
CA ALA A 125 4.05 -11.02 -1.24
C ALA A 125 4.45 -10.83 0.23
N GLU A 126 5.74 -10.98 0.55
CA GLU A 126 6.28 -10.76 1.89
C GLU A 126 6.04 -9.32 2.36
N LEU A 127 6.27 -8.34 1.48
CA LEU A 127 5.98 -6.95 1.78
C LEU A 127 4.50 -6.71 2.07
N ALA A 128 3.60 -7.34 1.31
CA ALA A 128 2.16 -7.21 1.51
C ALA A 128 1.72 -7.78 2.86
N GLU A 129 2.20 -8.98 3.20
CA GLU A 129 1.88 -9.63 4.47
C GLU A 129 2.40 -8.80 5.65
N GLN A 130 3.68 -8.44 5.66
CA GLN A 130 4.25 -7.62 6.74
C GLN A 130 3.55 -6.26 6.87
N MET A 131 3.23 -5.61 5.76
CA MET A 131 2.52 -4.32 5.78
C MET A 131 1.11 -4.47 6.32
N ALA A 132 0.38 -5.52 5.92
CA ALA A 132 -0.96 -5.76 6.41
C ALA A 132 -0.96 -6.04 7.91
N ASP A 133 -0.03 -6.84 8.40
CA ASP A 133 0.10 -7.10 9.83
C ASP A 133 0.44 -5.82 10.60
N LEU A 134 1.39 -5.01 10.13
CA LEU A 134 1.73 -3.73 10.76
C LEU A 134 0.54 -2.75 10.79
N VAL A 135 -0.18 -2.61 9.68
CA VAL A 135 -1.37 -1.75 9.60
C VAL A 135 -2.44 -2.25 10.56
N LEU A 136 -2.78 -3.54 10.51
CA LEU A 136 -3.82 -4.15 11.34
C LEU A 136 -3.47 -4.10 12.82
N SER A 137 -2.25 -4.45 13.21
CA SER A 137 -1.77 -4.31 14.60
C SER A 137 -1.86 -2.87 15.10
N GLY A 138 -1.72 -1.88 14.23
CA GLY A 138 -1.84 -0.46 14.58
C GLY A 138 -3.29 0.00 14.78
N ILE A 139 -4.30 -0.73 14.31
CA ILE A 139 -5.70 -0.28 14.25
C ILE A 139 -6.72 -1.22 14.90
N ARG A 140 -6.36 -2.45 15.24
CA ARG A 140 -7.23 -3.39 15.96
C ARG A 140 -7.45 -2.97 17.43
N ILE A 141 -8.56 -3.44 18.00
CA ILE A 141 -8.93 -3.32 19.43
C ILE A 141 -8.69 -4.66 20.13
#